data_AF-U2UKU4-F1
#
_entry.id   AF-U2UKU4-F1
#
_cell.length_a   1.000
_cell.length_b   1.000
_cell.length_c   1.000
_cell.angle_alpha   90.00
_cell.angle_beta   90.00
_cell.angle_gamma   90.00
#
_symmetry.space_group_name_H-M   'P 1'
#
loop_
_entity.id
_entity.type
_entity.pdbx_description
1 polymer ?
#
loop_
_entity_poly.entity_id
_entity_poly.type
_entity_poly.pdbx_seq_one_letter_code
_entity_poly.pdbx_strand_id
1 'polypeptide(L)'
;MTIFLSSCFVALCFVFVFEMHHSMRRSAKMNELIQRYSGTLPAPRRTELLADIYAYCMADFKLRRVMKKNHATAEDLEELYRKLMIWGDFRKGRRYVPISSFFYVYTLGYLLRHKDEDGKKLTMKCMNFFHI
;
A
#
# COMPACT_ATOMS: atom_id res chain seq x y z
N MET A 1 -10.93 2.43 40.84
CA MET A 1 -9.77 1.93 40.06
C MET A 1 -10.16 0.83 39.08
N THR A 2 -10.96 -0.16 39.49
CA THR A 2 -11.48 -1.24 38.64
C THR A 2 -12.32 -0.75 37.46
N ILE A 3 -13.28 0.16 37.66
CA ILE A 3 -14.14 0.69 36.58
C ILE A 3 -13.32 1.41 35.49
N PHE A 4 -12.30 2.17 35.89
CA PHE A 4 -11.41 2.86 34.97
C PHE A 4 -10.57 1.87 34.14
N LEU A 5 -9.99 0.86 34.80
CA LEU A 5 -9.24 -0.21 34.13
C LEU A 5 -10.12 -1.00 33.15
N SER A 6 -11.34 -1.36 33.56
CA SER A 6 -12.31 -2.05 32.71
C SER A 6 -12.70 -1.20 31.49
N SER A 7 -12.92 0.10 31.68
CA SER A 7 -13.24 1.02 30.58
C SER A 7 -12.08 1.16 29.58
N CYS A 8 -10.84 1.29 30.08
CA CYS A 8 -9.65 1.29 29.22
C CYS A 8 -9.51 -0.02 28.44
N PHE A 9 -9.76 -1.16 29.07
CA PHE A 9 -9.67 -2.46 28.41
C PHE A 9 -10.70 -2.57 27.27
N VAL A 10 -11.94 -2.17 27.52
CA VAL A 10 -12.99 -2.13 26.50
C VAL A 10 -12.59 -1.22 25.34
N ALA A 11 -12.06 -0.03 25.62
CA ALA A 11 -11.58 0.89 24.59
C ALA A 11 -10.45 0.28 23.74
N LEU A 12 -9.50 -0.41 24.36
CA LEU A 12 -8.41 -1.12 23.66
C LEU A 12 -8.95 -2.24 22.78
N CYS A 13 -9.95 -3.00 23.24
CA CYS A 13 -10.62 -4.02 22.42
C CYS A 13 -11.28 -3.41 21.18
N PHE A 14 -11.98 -2.28 21.32
CA PHE A 14 -12.57 -1.58 20.17
C PHE A 14 -11.51 -1.10 19.18
N VAL A 15 -10.42 -0.50 19.66
CA VAL A 15 -9.29 -0.09 18.81
C VAL A 15 -8.69 -1.29 18.08
N PHE A 16 -8.49 -2.40 18.79
CA PHE A 16 -7.95 -3.62 18.21
C PHE A 16 -8.84 -4.19 17.11
N VAL A 17 -10.15 -4.32 17.35
CA VAL A 17 -11.10 -4.83 16.35
C VAL A 17 -11.16 -3.92 15.14
N PHE A 18 -11.16 -2.60 15.36
CA PHE A 18 -11.14 -1.61 14.28
C PHE A 18 -9.87 -1.74 13.42
N GLU A 19 -8.69 -1.80 14.05
CA GLU A 19 -7.42 -1.98 13.35
C GLU A 19 -7.34 -3.33 12.62
N MET A 20 -7.88 -4.40 13.20
CA MET A 20 -7.94 -5.72 12.58
C MET A 20 -8.84 -5.68 11.33
N HIS A 21 -10.04 -5.13 11.46
CA HIS A 21 -10.99 -5.00 10.34
C HIS A 21 -10.37 -4.18 9.20
N HIS A 22 -9.73 -3.06 9.52
CA HIS A 22 -9.00 -2.23 8.57
C HIS A 22 -7.84 -3.00 7.89
N SER A 23 -7.04 -3.73 8.67
CA SER A 23 -5.94 -4.55 8.16
C SER A 23 -6.43 -5.66 7.21
N MET A 24 -7.55 -6.30 7.54
CA MET A 24 -8.17 -7.33 6.73
C MET A 24 -8.71 -6.78 5.41
N ARG A 25 -9.43 -5.64 5.43
CA ARG A 25 -9.93 -4.98 4.20
C ARG A 25 -8.80 -4.60 3.25
N ARG A 26 -7.72 -4.01 3.78
CA ARG A 26 -6.51 -3.71 3.01
C ARG A 26 -5.93 -4.97 2.38
N SER A 27 -5.75 -6.02 3.19
CA SER A 27 -5.19 -7.30 2.71
C SER A 27 -6.07 -7.92 1.63
N ALA A 28 -7.39 -7.91 1.79
CA ALA A 28 -8.34 -8.43 0.81
C ALA A 28 -8.24 -7.67 -0.53
N LYS A 29 -8.31 -6.34 -0.51
CA LYS A 29 -8.22 -5.53 -1.75
C LYS A 29 -6.86 -5.66 -2.42
N MET A 30 -5.78 -5.66 -1.64
CA MET A 30 -4.43 -5.87 -2.16
C MET A 30 -4.32 -7.24 -2.85
N ASN A 31 -4.81 -8.31 -2.20
CA ASN A 31 -4.77 -9.65 -2.79
C ASN A 31 -5.63 -9.78 -4.04
N GLU A 32 -6.83 -9.18 -4.05
CA GLU A 32 -7.71 -9.11 -5.22
C GLU A 32 -6.97 -8.48 -6.41
N LEU A 33 -6.33 -7.32 -6.19
CA LEU A 33 -5.59 -6.64 -7.24
C LEU A 33 -4.36 -7.42 -7.69
N ILE A 34 -3.62 -8.05 -6.77
CA ILE A 34 -2.48 -8.91 -7.12
C ILE A 34 -2.93 -10.11 -7.96
N GLN A 35 -4.03 -10.77 -7.59
CA GLN A 35 -4.55 -11.91 -8.36
C GLN A 35 -5.02 -11.49 -9.75
N ARG A 36 -5.65 -10.32 -9.86
CA ARG A 36 -6.17 -9.82 -11.14
C ARG A 36 -5.08 -9.29 -12.07
N TYR A 37 -3.97 -8.79 -11.51
CA TYR A 37 -3.02 -7.96 -12.24
C TYR A 37 -1.53 -8.29 -12.02
N SER A 38 -1.16 -9.45 -11.45
CA SER A 38 0.26 -9.81 -11.32
C SER A 38 0.94 -10.01 -12.68
N GLY A 39 2.17 -9.50 -12.82
CA GLY A 39 3.00 -9.61 -14.02
C GLY A 39 2.92 -8.38 -14.94
N THR A 40 3.60 -8.44 -16.08
CA THR A 40 3.63 -7.34 -17.05
C THR A 40 2.26 -7.13 -17.71
N LEU A 41 1.67 -5.93 -17.51
CA LEU A 41 0.34 -5.58 -18.02
C LEU A 41 0.42 -4.65 -19.25
N PRO A 42 -0.39 -4.89 -20.29
CA PRO A 42 -0.59 -3.93 -21.36
C PRO A 42 -1.38 -2.69 -20.87
N ALA A 43 -1.28 -1.60 -21.64
CA ALA A 43 -1.73 -0.27 -21.28
C ALA A 43 -3.17 -0.15 -20.72
N PRO A 44 -4.22 -0.83 -21.23
CA PRO A 44 -5.57 -0.64 -20.66
C PRO A 44 -5.71 -1.22 -19.25
N ARG A 45 -5.17 -2.42 -19.01
CA ARG A 45 -5.28 -3.09 -17.70
C ARG A 45 -4.42 -2.42 -16.63
N ARG A 46 -3.27 -1.88 -17.01
CA ARG A 46 -2.40 -1.13 -16.09
C ARG A 46 -3.08 0.16 -15.61
N THR A 47 -3.74 0.89 -16.51
CA THR A 47 -4.46 2.12 -16.14
C THR A 47 -5.61 1.82 -15.19
N GLU A 48 -6.37 0.74 -15.42
CA GLU A 48 -7.43 0.28 -14.49
C GLU A 48 -6.86 -0.06 -13.10
N LEU A 49 -5.77 -0.83 -13.04
CA LEU A 49 -5.08 -1.15 -11.78
C LEU A 49 -4.67 0.12 -11.03
N LEU A 50 -4.04 1.07 -11.70
CA LEU A 50 -3.56 2.30 -11.07
C LEU A 50 -4.71 3.18 -10.58
N ALA A 51 -5.81 3.24 -11.32
CA ALA A 51 -7.04 3.90 -10.87
C ALA A 51 -7.60 3.26 -9.60
N ASP A 52 -7.65 1.93 -9.53
CA ASP A 52 -8.10 1.19 -8.34
C ASP A 52 -7.19 1.42 -7.13
N ILE A 53 -5.86 1.43 -7.33
CA ILE A 53 -4.88 1.73 -6.28
C ILE A 53 -5.07 3.16 -5.77
N TYR A 54 -5.17 4.13 -6.69
CA TYR A 54 -5.34 5.54 -6.32
C TYR A 54 -6.65 5.74 -5.55
N ALA A 55 -7.75 5.18 -6.04
CA ALA A 55 -9.06 5.27 -5.38
C ALA A 55 -9.01 4.66 -3.96
N TYR A 56 -8.35 3.51 -3.79
CA TYR A 56 -8.15 2.92 -2.48
C TYR A 56 -7.32 3.83 -1.55
N CYS A 57 -6.21 4.37 -2.04
CA CYS A 57 -5.36 5.28 -1.27
C CYS A 57 -6.10 6.53 -0.81
N MET A 58 -7.02 7.05 -1.62
CA MET A 58 -7.84 8.22 -1.29
C MET A 58 -9.03 7.89 -0.37
N ALA A 59 -9.56 6.67 -0.43
CA ALA A 59 -10.62 6.22 0.48
C ALA A 59 -10.08 5.88 1.88
N ASP A 60 -8.90 5.27 1.96
CA ASP A 60 -8.25 4.87 3.20
C ASP A 60 -7.70 6.07 3.98
N PHE A 61 -8.12 6.28 5.23
CA PHE A 61 -7.74 7.49 5.97
C PHE A 61 -6.25 7.58 6.29
N LYS A 62 -5.54 6.44 6.45
CA LYS A 62 -4.11 6.42 6.74
C LYS A 62 -3.31 6.71 5.49
N LEU A 63 -3.65 6.06 4.37
CA LEU A 63 -2.99 6.29 3.08
C LEU A 63 -3.32 7.67 2.53
N ARG A 64 -4.57 8.13 2.64
CA ARG A 64 -4.99 9.48 2.23
C ARG A 64 -4.17 10.57 2.91
N ARG A 65 -3.84 10.39 4.20
CA ARG A 65 -2.97 11.33 4.93
C ARG A 65 -1.57 11.38 4.30
N VAL A 66 -1.02 10.24 3.89
CA VAL A 66 0.27 10.16 3.18
C VAL A 66 0.17 10.82 1.81
N MET A 67 -0.87 10.51 1.03
CA MET A 67 -1.11 11.09 -0.29
C MET A 67 -1.16 12.63 -0.20
N LYS A 68 -2.00 13.17 0.70
CA LYS A 68 -2.14 14.61 0.90
C LYS A 68 -0.85 15.27 1.37
N LYS A 69 -0.13 14.65 2.31
CA LYS A 69 1.14 15.18 2.84
C LYS A 69 2.21 15.35 1.76
N ASN A 70 2.21 14.48 0.75
CA ASN A 70 3.21 14.51 -0.34
C ASN A 70 2.65 15.08 -1.64
N HIS A 71 1.46 15.69 -1.63
CA HIS A 71 0.78 16.22 -2.83
C HIS A 71 0.71 15.21 -3.99
N ALA A 72 0.49 13.93 -3.66
CA ALA A 72 0.58 12.85 -4.62
C ALA A 72 -0.61 12.83 -5.61
N THR A 73 -0.28 12.66 -6.89
CA THR A 73 -1.20 12.57 -8.03
C THR A 73 -1.32 11.14 -8.55
N ALA A 74 -2.24 10.90 -9.49
CA ALA A 74 -2.37 9.58 -10.12
C ALA A 74 -1.14 9.26 -10.99
N GLU A 75 -0.57 10.30 -11.60
CA GLU A 75 0.62 10.27 -12.43
C GLU A 75 1.86 9.87 -11.62
N ASP A 76 2.01 10.39 -10.40
CA ASP A 76 3.09 9.99 -9.49
C ASP A 76 3.04 8.47 -9.19
N LEU A 77 1.83 7.93 -8.97
CA LEU A 77 1.65 6.50 -8.72
C LEU A 77 2.00 5.67 -9.96
N GLU A 78 1.65 6.15 -11.15
CA GLU A 78 2.01 5.49 -12.40
C GLU A 78 3.53 5.44 -12.60
N GLU A 79 4.22 6.56 -12.40
CA GLU A 79 5.68 6.62 -12.54
C GLU A 79 6.37 5.67 -11.56
N LEU A 80 5.96 5.72 -10.29
CA LEU A 80 6.48 4.82 -9.25
C LEU A 80 6.20 3.36 -9.59
N TYR A 81 5.01 3.03 -10.06
CA TYR A 81 4.66 1.67 -10.45
C TYR A 81 5.58 1.18 -11.58
N ARG A 82 5.83 2.00 -12.61
CA ARG A 82 6.75 1.65 -13.70
C ARG A 82 8.16 1.39 -13.17
N LYS A 83 8.68 2.24 -12.27
CA LYS A 83 9.99 2.05 -11.63
C LYS A 83 10.07 0.72 -10.86
N LEU A 84 9.02 0.40 -10.10
CA LEU A 84 8.94 -0.84 -9.33
C LEU A 84 8.80 -2.08 -10.23
N MET A 85 8.11 -1.98 -11.37
CA MET A 85 7.97 -3.11 -12.30
C MET A 85 9.30 -3.56 -12.90
N ILE A 86 10.24 -2.64 -13.15
CA ILE A 86 11.53 -2.95 -13.78
C ILE A 86 12.38 -3.89 -12.89
N TRP A 87 12.44 -3.60 -11.60
CA TRP A 87 13.32 -4.32 -10.66
C TRP A 87 12.58 -5.24 -9.69
N GLY A 88 11.28 -5.04 -9.55
CA GLY A 88 10.47 -5.57 -8.48
C GLY A 88 9.32 -6.45 -8.95
N ASP A 89 9.36 -6.98 -10.17
CA ASP A 89 8.39 -8.00 -10.62
C ASP A 89 8.60 -9.34 -9.87
N PHE A 90 8.42 -9.30 -8.56
CA PHE A 90 8.66 -10.39 -7.64
C PHE A 90 7.48 -10.56 -6.69
N ARG A 91 7.09 -11.82 -6.50
CA ARG A 91 5.99 -12.22 -5.64
C ARG A 91 6.46 -13.25 -4.61
N LYS A 92 6.12 -13.02 -3.34
CA LYS A 92 6.28 -13.99 -2.24
C LYS A 92 4.94 -14.18 -1.53
N GLY A 93 4.32 -15.34 -1.79
CA GLY A 93 2.97 -15.64 -1.31
C GLY A 93 1.94 -14.60 -1.77
N ARG A 94 1.43 -13.83 -0.82
CA ARG A 94 0.41 -12.77 -1.01
C ARG A 94 0.99 -11.37 -1.22
N ARG A 95 2.32 -11.23 -1.21
CA ARG A 95 3.02 -9.96 -1.39
C ARG A 95 3.61 -9.92 -2.79
N TYR A 96 3.31 -8.85 -3.51
CA TYR A 96 3.83 -8.55 -4.84
C TYR A 96 4.29 -7.10 -4.83
N VAL A 97 5.60 -6.85 -5.01
CA VAL A 97 6.21 -5.54 -4.74
C VAL A 97 5.52 -4.38 -5.48
N PRO A 98 5.23 -4.45 -6.79
CA PRO A 98 4.74 -3.30 -7.54
C PRO A 98 3.32 -2.89 -7.12
N ILE A 99 2.54 -3.80 -6.55
CA ILE A 99 1.19 -3.48 -6.04
C ILE A 99 1.23 -3.22 -4.54
N SER A 100 1.83 -4.13 -3.76
CA SER A 100 1.82 -4.09 -2.29
C SER A 100 2.43 -2.80 -1.75
N SER A 101 3.42 -2.22 -2.45
CA SER A 101 4.12 -1.01 -1.99
C SER A 101 3.21 0.20 -1.81
N PHE A 102 2.07 0.26 -2.48
CA PHE A 102 1.10 1.35 -2.35
C PHE A 102 0.12 1.18 -1.19
N PHE A 103 -0.02 -0.03 -0.63
CA PHE A 103 -1.03 -0.32 0.40
C PHE A 103 -0.54 -0.11 1.84
N TYR A 104 0.75 0.14 2.05
CA TYR A 104 1.31 0.37 3.39
C TYR A 104 1.83 1.79 3.53
N VAL A 105 1.47 2.44 4.64
CA VAL A 105 1.85 3.84 4.97
C VAL A 105 3.36 4.05 4.86
N TYR A 106 4.15 3.08 5.32
CA TYR A 106 5.61 3.16 5.32
C TYR A 106 6.16 3.20 3.88
N THR A 107 5.83 2.21 3.06
CA THR A 107 6.34 2.08 1.70
C THR A 107 5.78 3.18 0.80
N LEU A 108 4.47 3.47 0.86
CA LEU A 108 3.86 4.55 0.09
C LEU A 108 4.52 5.90 0.45
N GLY A 109 4.69 6.16 1.74
CA GLY A 109 5.34 7.39 2.20
C GLY A 109 6.81 7.46 1.82
N TYR A 110 7.52 6.33 1.78
CA TYR A 110 8.90 6.30 1.31
C TYR A 110 8.98 6.60 -0.19
N LEU A 111 8.17 5.92 -1.00
CA LEU A 111 8.13 6.09 -2.45
C LEU A 111 7.84 7.53 -2.85
N LEU A 112 6.80 8.13 -2.27
CA LEU A 112 6.41 9.50 -2.60
C LEU A 112 7.46 10.55 -2.19
N ARG A 113 8.18 10.34 -1.08
CA ARG A 113 9.26 11.25 -0.64
C ARG A 113 10.54 11.14 -1.48
N HIS A 114 10.72 10.02 -2.16
CA HIS A 114 11.94 9.69 -2.90
C HIS A 114 11.62 9.38 -4.36
N LYS A 115 10.55 9.96 -4.90
CA LYS A 115 10.02 9.57 -6.21
C LYS A 115 11.03 9.75 -7.34
N ASP A 116 11.97 10.68 -7.18
CA ASP A 116 13.04 10.97 -8.14
C ASP A 116 14.26 10.03 -8.01
N GLU A 117 14.28 9.15 -7.00
CA GLU A 117 15.36 8.16 -6.84
C GLU A 117 15.29 7.03 -7.87
N ASP A 118 16.42 6.33 -8.01
CA ASP A 118 16.53 5.16 -8.88
C ASP A 118 15.55 4.04 -8.49
N GLY A 119 14.94 3.43 -9.51
CA GLY A 119 13.92 2.40 -9.34
C GLY A 119 14.41 1.16 -8.59
N LYS A 120 15.68 0.78 -8.72
CA LYS A 120 16.26 -0.35 -7.98
C LYS A 120 16.33 -0.04 -6.49
N LYS A 121 16.76 1.17 -6.12
CA LYS A 121 16.83 1.61 -4.72
C LYS A 121 15.44 1.62 -4.07
N LEU A 122 14.44 2.18 -4.77
CA LEU A 122 13.04 2.18 -4.34
C LEU A 122 12.50 0.75 -4.15
N THR A 123 12.79 -0.12 -5.11
CA THR A 123 12.36 -1.52 -5.09
C THR A 123 12.98 -2.29 -3.93
N MET A 124 14.30 -2.18 -3.73
CA MET A 124 15.00 -2.86 -2.64
C MET A 124 14.45 -2.45 -1.27
N LYS A 125 14.10 -1.17 -1.09
CA LYS A 125 13.47 -0.70 0.14
C LYS A 125 12.14 -1.39 0.40
N CYS A 126 11.32 -1.55 -0.65
CA CYS A 126 10.03 -2.23 -0.57
C CYS A 126 10.19 -3.74 -0.34
N MET A 127 11.12 -4.41 -1.04
CA MET A 127 11.41 -5.83 -0.85
C MET A 127 11.85 -6.12 0.60
N ASN A 128 12.75 -5.31 1.15
CA ASN A 128 13.18 -5.44 2.55
C ASN A 128 12.00 -5.31 3.52
N PHE A 129 11.09 -4.36 3.29
CA PHE A 129 9.88 -4.22 4.10
C PHE A 129 8.94 -5.44 3.98
N PHE A 130 8.86 -6.04 2.79
CA PHE A 130 8.04 -7.23 2.56
C PHE A 130 8.73 -8.55 2.89
N HIS A 131 9.98 -8.53 3.37
CA HIS A 131 10.81 -9.71 3.58
C HIS A 131 10.85 -10.61 2.34
N ILE A 132 10.98 -9.98 1.18
CA ILE A 132 11.08 -10.61 -0.13
C ILE A 132 12.54 -10.86 -0.47
#